data_AF-A0A2H4VKX3-F1
#
_entry.id   AF-A0A2H4VKX3-F1
#
_cell.length_a   1.000
_cell.length_b   1.000
_cell.length_c   1.000
_cell.angle_alpha   90.00
_cell.angle_beta   90.00
_cell.angle_gamma   90.00
#
_symmetry.space_group_name_H-M   'P 1'
#
loop_
_entity.id
_entity.type
_entity.pdbx_description
1 polymer ?
#
loop_
_entity_poly.entity_id
_entity_poly.type
_entity_poly.pdbx_seq_one_letter_code
_entity_poly.pdbx_strand_id
1 'polypeptide(L)'
;MGVRGPKPGFVDVACPNKSCADYGKTENGNIVGNGTYQTKNGPVHKFICRTCSKSFTSHSNTILHDLRTNEETVFLALKMILKGMSLRSTAEVLGVKLDTVRRWLRIASEHSEEINKVLMKDIKVDKVELDELWTFVKKKQFREWSMNQKMKDGSG
;
A
#
# COMPACT_ATOMS: atom_id res chain seq x y z
N MET A 1 9.33 23.03 -38.69
CA MET A 1 8.78 22.59 -37.38
C MET A 1 8.20 21.20 -37.58
N GLY A 2 8.73 20.18 -36.90
CA GLY A 2 8.25 18.80 -37.06
C GLY A 2 6.81 18.66 -36.59
N VAL A 3 5.99 17.94 -37.35
CA VAL A 3 4.61 17.62 -36.98
C VAL A 3 4.66 16.87 -35.66
N ARG A 4 4.04 17.41 -34.59
CA ARG A 4 3.93 16.69 -33.33
C ARG A 4 3.16 15.40 -33.60
N GLY A 5 3.75 14.26 -33.24
CA GLY A 5 3.08 12.97 -33.33
C GLY A 5 1.75 12.98 -32.55
N PRO A 6 0.86 12.02 -32.84
CA PRO A 6 -0.43 11.92 -32.17
C PRO A 6 -0.24 11.98 -30.65
N LYS A 7 -1.05 12.82 -29.99
CA LYS A 7 -0.97 13.01 -28.55
C LYS A 7 -1.24 11.65 -27.88
N PRO A 8 -0.32 11.08 -27.08
CA PRO A 8 -0.56 9.81 -26.43
C PRO A 8 -1.81 9.95 -25.53
N GLY A 9 -2.83 9.15 -25.83
CA GLY A 9 -3.99 9.00 -24.96
C GLY A 9 -3.59 8.11 -23.79
N PHE A 10 -3.67 8.64 -22.57
CA PHE A 10 -3.52 7.83 -21.37
C PHE A 10 -4.89 7.25 -21.04
N VAL A 11 -5.14 6.04 -21.54
CA VAL A 11 -6.44 5.37 -21.51
C VAL A 11 -6.77 4.91 -20.08
N ASP A 12 -5.77 4.35 -19.39
CA ASP A 12 -5.92 3.73 -18.06
C ASP A 12 -5.56 4.65 -16.89
N VAL A 13 -5.40 5.95 -17.12
CA VAL A 13 -4.97 6.91 -16.08
C VAL A 13 -6.13 7.79 -15.65
N ALA A 14 -6.48 7.72 -14.36
CA ALA A 14 -7.51 8.54 -13.76
C ALA A 14 -6.94 9.63 -12.84
N CYS A 15 -7.72 10.69 -12.63
CA CYS A 15 -7.35 11.74 -11.68
C CYS A 15 -7.40 11.19 -10.23
N PRO A 16 -6.31 11.31 -9.44
CA PRO A 16 -6.28 10.82 -8.05
C PRO A 16 -6.92 11.78 -7.05
N ASN A 17 -7.41 12.94 -7.49
CA ASN A 17 -7.95 13.95 -6.59
C ASN A 17 -9.42 13.70 -6.26
N LYS A 18 -9.73 13.26 -5.02
CA LYS A 18 -11.11 13.00 -4.56
C LYS A 18 -12.05 14.21 -4.66
N SER A 19 -11.53 15.45 -4.68
CA SER A 19 -12.32 16.67 -4.86
C SER A 19 -12.52 17.10 -6.32
N CYS A 20 -11.98 16.35 -7.29
CA CYS A 20 -12.10 16.66 -8.71
C CYS A 20 -13.43 16.12 -9.28
N ALA A 21 -14.10 16.89 -10.14
CA ALA A 21 -15.30 16.45 -10.86
C ALA A 21 -15.07 15.21 -11.74
N ASP A 22 -13.83 15.03 -12.19
CA ASP A 22 -13.37 13.88 -12.97
C ASP A 22 -12.52 12.90 -12.15
N TYR A 23 -12.72 12.85 -10.83
CA TYR A 23 -12.09 11.85 -9.97
C TYR A 23 -12.43 10.43 -10.42
N GLY A 24 -11.43 9.56 -10.53
CA GLY A 24 -11.63 8.13 -10.81
C GLY A 24 -12.15 7.77 -12.21
N LYS A 25 -12.43 8.76 -13.08
CA LYS A 25 -12.86 8.53 -14.47
C LYS A 25 -11.64 8.32 -15.37
N THR A 26 -11.61 7.20 -16.08
CA THR A 26 -10.68 6.92 -17.18
C THR A 26 -11.23 7.45 -18.50
N GLU A 27 -10.39 7.52 -19.54
CA GLU A 27 -10.77 7.90 -20.92
C GLU A 27 -11.43 9.28 -21.12
N ASN A 28 -11.50 10.12 -20.09
CA ASN A 28 -12.19 11.42 -20.14
C ASN A 28 -11.35 12.54 -20.80
N GLY A 29 -10.17 12.23 -21.34
CA GLY A 29 -9.29 13.18 -22.03
C GLY A 29 -8.70 14.31 -21.17
N ASN A 30 -9.00 14.33 -19.87
CA ASN A 30 -8.57 15.33 -18.89
C ASN A 30 -7.11 15.14 -18.45
N ILE A 31 -6.55 13.93 -18.59
CA ILE A 31 -5.17 13.62 -18.19
C ILE A 31 -4.20 13.87 -19.34
N VAL A 32 -3.11 14.59 -19.05
CA VAL A 32 -2.03 14.87 -20.00
C VAL A 32 -0.68 14.56 -19.37
N GLY A 33 0.25 14.07 -20.18
CA GLY A 33 1.65 13.87 -19.76
C GLY A 33 2.34 15.20 -19.45
N ASN A 34 2.99 15.27 -18.31
CA ASN A 34 3.76 16.41 -17.80
C ASN A 34 5.25 16.07 -17.69
N GLY A 35 5.74 15.22 -18.58
CA GLY A 35 7.12 14.74 -18.63
C GLY A 35 7.35 13.40 -17.94
N THR A 36 8.61 13.00 -17.93
CA THR A 36 9.11 11.72 -17.40
C THR A 36 10.41 11.97 -16.66
N TYR A 37 10.67 11.19 -15.61
CA TYR A 37 11.96 11.22 -14.90
C TYR A 37 12.42 9.81 -14.58
N GLN A 38 13.74 9.62 -14.47
CA GLN A 38 14.33 8.32 -14.19
C GLN A 38 14.44 8.09 -12.68
N THR A 39 14.12 6.87 -12.25
CA THR A 39 14.35 6.39 -10.89
C THR A 39 15.15 5.09 -10.92
N LYS A 40 15.55 4.58 -9.75
CA LYS A 40 16.19 3.26 -9.65
C LYS A 40 15.30 2.12 -10.16
N ASN A 41 13.97 2.33 -10.16
CA ASN A 41 12.98 1.35 -10.57
C ASN A 41 12.52 1.56 -12.02
N GLY A 42 13.19 2.45 -12.78
CA GLY A 42 12.86 2.78 -14.16
C GLY A 42 12.20 4.15 -14.35
N PRO A 43 11.71 4.42 -15.57
CA PRO A 43 11.10 5.70 -15.92
C PRO A 43 9.73 5.88 -15.26
N VAL A 44 9.54 7.03 -14.60
CA VAL A 44 8.28 7.42 -13.97
C VAL A 44 7.65 8.54 -14.79
N HIS A 45 6.41 8.31 -15.22
CA HIS A 45 5.61 9.31 -15.93
C HIS A 45 4.99 10.30 -14.95
N LYS A 46 5.05 11.59 -15.27
CA LYS A 46 4.29 12.64 -14.60
C LYS A 46 3.06 12.96 -15.43
N PHE A 47 1.96 13.19 -14.75
CA PHE A 47 0.67 13.55 -15.31
C PHE A 47 0.18 14.86 -14.71
N ILE A 48 -0.66 15.55 -15.45
CA ILE A 48 -1.45 16.68 -14.96
C ILE A 48 -2.90 16.49 -15.38
N CYS A 49 -3.81 16.66 -14.42
CA CYS A 49 -5.24 16.73 -14.71
C CYS A 49 -5.60 18.15 -15.13
N ARG A 50 -6.19 18.33 -16.32
CA ARG A 50 -6.63 19.64 -16.81
C ARG A 50 -7.85 20.20 -16.09
N THR A 51 -8.64 19.34 -15.43
CA THR A 51 -9.85 19.74 -14.71
C THR A 51 -9.52 20.39 -13.37
N CYS A 52 -8.57 19.83 -12.62
CA CYS A 52 -8.22 20.33 -11.27
C CYS A 52 -6.78 20.80 -11.14
N SER A 53 -6.01 20.82 -12.23
CA SER A 53 -4.59 21.21 -12.29
C SER A 53 -3.64 20.41 -11.39
N LYS A 54 -4.11 19.31 -10.78
CA LYS A 54 -3.28 18.46 -9.93
C LYS A 54 -2.26 17.69 -10.77
N SER A 55 -1.00 17.83 -10.41
CA SER A 55 0.09 16.99 -10.92
C SER A 55 0.27 15.73 -10.07
N PHE A 56 0.49 14.60 -10.73
CA PHE A 56 0.68 13.30 -10.11
C PHE A 56 1.60 12.42 -10.97
N THR A 57 1.92 11.22 -10.50
CA THR A 57 2.87 10.29 -11.15
C THR A 57 2.21 8.95 -11.48
N SER A 58 2.85 8.12 -12.30
CA SER A 58 2.40 6.74 -12.58
C SER A 58 2.27 5.87 -11.32
N HIS A 59 3.08 6.13 -10.29
CA HIS A 59 2.97 5.42 -9.01
C HIS A 59 1.95 6.04 -8.05
N SER A 60 1.30 7.15 -8.41
CA SER A 60 0.27 7.75 -7.56
C SER A 60 -0.88 6.78 -7.35
N ASN A 61 -1.40 6.70 -6.12
CA ASN A 61 -2.40 5.71 -5.68
C ASN A 61 -1.94 4.23 -5.71
N THR A 62 -0.63 3.96 -5.72
CA THR A 62 -0.10 2.60 -5.55
C THR A 62 0.66 2.47 -4.22
N ILE A 63 0.87 1.23 -3.75
CA ILE A 63 1.72 0.97 -2.58
C ILE A 63 3.20 1.37 -2.79
N LEU A 64 3.59 1.62 -4.04
CA LEU A 64 4.96 1.97 -4.44
C LEU A 64 5.19 3.49 -4.46
N HIS A 65 4.15 4.29 -4.20
CA HIS A 65 4.27 5.74 -4.19
C HIS A 65 5.31 6.20 -3.16
N ASP A 66 6.24 7.06 -3.60
CA ASP A 66 7.29 7.64 -2.77
C ASP A 66 8.22 6.62 -2.08
N LEU A 67 8.36 5.42 -2.66
CA LEU A 67 9.38 4.45 -2.26
C LEU A 67 10.64 4.61 -3.13
N ARG A 68 11.80 4.69 -2.45
CA ARG A 68 13.13 4.73 -3.09
C ARG A 68 13.78 3.35 -3.19
N THR A 69 13.17 2.34 -2.57
CA THR A 69 13.64 0.95 -2.59
C THR A 69 13.21 0.29 -3.91
N ASN A 70 13.96 -0.72 -4.34
CA ASN A 70 13.54 -1.58 -5.44
C ASN A 70 12.17 -2.20 -5.12
N GLU A 71 11.25 -2.07 -6.08
CA GLU A 71 9.90 -2.63 -6.06
C GLU A 71 9.90 -4.13 -5.74
N GLU A 72 10.82 -4.90 -6.33
CA GLU A 72 10.97 -6.33 -6.10
C GLU A 72 11.23 -6.65 -4.62
N THR A 73 12.05 -5.84 -3.95
CA THR A 73 12.37 -6.01 -2.53
C THR A 73 11.13 -5.77 -1.66
N VAL A 74 10.32 -4.76 -2.00
CA VAL A 74 9.08 -4.44 -1.28
C VAL A 74 8.09 -5.59 -1.43
N PHE A 75 7.87 -6.09 -2.65
CA PHE A 75 6.97 -7.22 -2.88
C PHE A 75 7.46 -8.50 -2.22
N LEU A 76 8.77 -8.76 -2.26
CA LEU A 76 9.36 -9.92 -1.59
C LEU A 76 9.12 -9.86 -0.07
N ALA A 77 9.31 -8.69 0.55
CA ALA A 77 9.02 -8.48 1.97
C ALA A 77 7.56 -8.78 2.31
N LEU A 78 6.62 -8.22 1.53
CA LEU A 78 5.19 -8.45 1.74
C LEU A 78 4.83 -9.92 1.55
N LYS A 79 5.39 -10.58 0.54
CA LYS A 79 5.17 -12.02 0.28
C LYS A 79 5.68 -12.89 1.43
N MET A 80 6.85 -12.58 1.99
CA MET A 80 7.40 -13.30 3.15
C MET A 80 6.47 -13.18 4.37
N ILE A 81 5.97 -11.97 4.64
CA ILE A 81 5.02 -11.73 5.75
C ILE A 81 3.73 -12.51 5.53
N LEU A 82 3.16 -12.48 4.31
CA LEU A 82 1.94 -13.24 3.97
C LEU A 82 2.14 -14.76 4.09
N LYS A 83 3.37 -15.26 3.96
CA LYS A 83 3.72 -16.67 4.19
C LYS A 83 3.95 -17.00 5.68
N GLY A 84 3.68 -16.06 6.59
CA GLY A 84 3.77 -16.27 8.04
C GLY A 84 5.13 -15.91 8.64
N MET A 85 6.03 -15.29 7.88
CA MET A 85 7.34 -14.90 8.40
C MET A 85 7.23 -13.67 9.31
N SER A 86 7.98 -13.66 10.41
CA SER A 86 7.98 -12.51 11.33
C SER A 86 8.57 -11.25 10.65
N LEU A 87 8.16 -10.05 11.08
CA LEU A 87 8.72 -8.80 10.56
C LEU A 87 10.24 -8.69 10.79
N ARG A 88 10.73 -9.25 11.91
CA ARG A 88 12.15 -9.26 12.26
C ARG A 88 12.93 -10.21 11.37
N SER A 89 12.45 -11.43 11.19
CA SER A 89 13.05 -12.40 10.26
C SER A 89 13.04 -11.86 8.83
N THR A 90 11.97 -11.17 8.42
CA THR A 90 11.89 -10.51 7.10
C THR A 90 12.95 -9.42 6.95
N ALA A 91 13.13 -8.59 7.98
CA ALA A 91 14.15 -7.55 7.99
C ALA A 91 15.57 -8.13 7.93
N GLU A 92 15.83 -9.21 8.67
CA GLU A 92 17.12 -9.93 8.67
C GLU A 92 17.43 -10.56 7.32
N VAL A 93 16.49 -11.30 6.73
CA VAL A 93 16.66 -11.95 5.41
C VAL A 93 16.91 -10.93 4.31
N LEU A 94 16.24 -9.78 4.34
CA LEU A 94 16.37 -8.74 3.32
C LEU A 94 17.48 -7.72 3.62
N GLY A 95 18.14 -7.80 4.77
CA GLY A 95 19.18 -6.85 5.18
C GLY A 95 18.67 -5.41 5.34
N VAL A 96 17.40 -5.22 5.71
CA VAL A 96 16.78 -3.89 5.88
C VAL A 96 16.42 -3.63 7.33
N LYS A 97 16.21 -2.36 7.69
CA LYS A 97 15.76 -2.01 9.05
C LYS A 97 14.33 -2.52 9.28
N LEU A 98 14.05 -3.02 10.48
CA LEU A 98 12.71 -3.46 10.88
C LEU A 98 11.64 -2.38 10.64
N ASP A 99 11.96 -1.12 10.91
CA ASP A 99 11.03 0.00 10.71
C ASP A 99 10.71 0.25 9.24
N THR A 100 11.62 -0.10 8.33
CA THR A 100 11.36 -0.07 6.89
C THR A 100 10.32 -1.12 6.51
N VAL A 101 10.45 -2.36 7.01
CA VAL A 101 9.47 -3.43 6.80
C VAL A 101 8.11 -3.06 7.37
N ARG A 102 8.07 -2.49 8.59
CA ARG A 102 6.83 -1.97 9.21
C ARG A 102 6.17 -0.89 8.36
N ARG A 103 6.95 0.04 7.81
CA ARG A 103 6.44 1.09 6.92
C ARG A 103 5.80 0.49 5.67
N TRP A 104 6.44 -0.49 5.03
CA TRP A 104 5.86 -1.16 3.87
C TRP A 104 4.57 -1.89 4.19
N LEU A 105 4.53 -2.63 5.30
CA LEU A 105 3.33 -3.31 5.75
C LEU A 105 2.18 -2.33 6.01
N ARG A 106 2.45 -1.19 6.66
CA ARG A 106 1.44 -0.16 6.92
C ARG A 106 0.87 0.44 5.63
N ILE A 107 1.72 0.78 4.67
CA ILE A 107 1.27 1.31 3.37
C ILE A 107 0.41 0.27 2.64
N ALA A 108 0.84 -0.99 2.66
CA ALA A 108 0.09 -2.08 2.04
C ALA A 108 -1.26 -2.33 2.74
N SER A 109 -1.33 -2.26 4.07
CA SER A 109 -2.58 -2.42 4.82
C SER A 109 -3.57 -1.28 4.54
N GLU A 110 -3.10 -0.03 4.55
CA GLU A 110 -3.93 1.14 4.22
C GLU A 110 -4.52 1.02 2.81
N HIS A 111 -3.70 0.61 1.84
CA HIS A 111 -4.16 0.40 0.48
C HIS A 111 -5.14 -0.78 0.35
N SER A 112 -4.89 -1.87 1.08
CA SER A 112 -5.79 -3.02 1.12
C SER A 112 -7.17 -2.64 1.68
N GLU A 113 -7.24 -1.77 2.68
CA GLU A 113 -8.51 -1.27 3.20
C GLU A 113 -9.28 -0.44 2.17
N GLU A 114 -8.59 0.39 1.38
CA GLU A 114 -9.22 1.16 0.31
C GLU A 114 -9.80 0.25 -0.78
N ILE A 115 -9.04 -0.77 -1.20
CA ILE A 115 -9.51 -1.78 -2.15
C ILE A 115 -10.71 -2.55 -1.59
N ASN A 116 -10.62 -3.00 -0.34
CA ASN A 116 -11.68 -3.74 0.33
C ASN A 116 -12.98 -2.93 0.40
N LYS A 117 -12.89 -1.62 0.69
CA LYS A 117 -14.06 -0.71 0.69
C LYS A 117 -14.73 -0.56 -0.67
N VAL A 118 -14.00 -0.76 -1.78
CA VAL A 118 -14.56 -0.72 -3.13
C VAL A 118 -15.16 -2.08 -3.49
N LEU A 119 -14.45 -3.17 -3.21
CA LEU A 119 -14.86 -4.52 -3.58
C LEU A 119 -16.01 -5.06 -2.71
N MET A 120 -16.09 -4.68 -1.43
CA MET A 120 -17.08 -5.22 -0.49
C MET A 120 -18.43 -4.48 -0.49
N LYS A 121 -18.61 -3.41 -1.27
CA LYS A 121 -19.83 -2.58 -1.21
C LYS A 121 -21.08 -3.23 -1.80
N ASP A 122 -20.92 -3.98 -2.89
CA ASP A 122 -22.05 -4.51 -3.69
C ASP A 122 -21.90 -6.01 -3.96
N ILE A 123 -21.51 -6.78 -2.95
CA ILE A 123 -21.38 -8.24 -3.08
C ILE A 123 -22.77 -8.87 -3.07
N LYS A 124 -23.22 -9.35 -4.23
CA LYS A 124 -24.40 -10.22 -4.37
C LYS A 124 -23.99 -11.67 -4.10
N VAL A 125 -24.34 -12.18 -2.93
CA VAL A 125 -24.12 -13.58 -2.55
C VAL A 125 -25.41 -14.18 -2.01
N ASP A 126 -25.73 -15.39 -2.46
CA ASP A 126 -26.96 -16.10 -2.05
C ASP A 126 -26.83 -16.73 -0.65
N LYS A 127 -25.60 -16.97 -0.19
CA LYS A 127 -25.27 -17.55 1.12
C LYS A 127 -24.01 -16.92 1.69
N VAL A 128 -24.01 -16.71 3.00
CA VAL A 128 -22.86 -16.18 3.75
C VAL A 128 -22.48 -17.21 4.81
N GLU A 129 -21.23 -17.65 4.79
CA GLU A 129 -20.63 -18.49 5.83
C GLU A 129 -19.84 -17.59 6.78
N LEU A 130 -20.04 -17.80 8.09
CA LEU A 130 -19.30 -17.12 9.14
C LEU A 130 -18.33 -18.12 9.76
N ASP A 131 -17.05 -17.81 9.66
CA ASP A 131 -15.98 -18.58 10.32
C ASP A 131 -15.38 -17.75 11.45
N GLU A 132 -15.01 -18.40 12.56
CA GLU A 132 -14.45 -17.74 13.74
C GLU A 132 -12.94 -17.98 13.82
N LEU A 133 -12.17 -16.89 13.79
CA LEU A 133 -10.73 -16.93 13.99
C LEU A 133 -10.37 -16.43 15.41
N TRP A 134 -9.90 -17.35 16.25
CA TRP A 134 -9.43 -17.04 17.60
C TRP A 134 -7.92 -16.71 17.59
N THR A 135 -7.57 -15.45 17.84
CA THR A 135 -6.17 -15.00 17.90
C THR A 135 -5.91 -14.10 19.11
N PHE A 136 -4.65 -13.97 19.52
CA PHE A 136 -4.24 -13.07 20.60
C PHE A 136 -3.78 -11.72 20.03
N VAL A 137 -4.53 -10.64 20.32
CA VAL A 137 -4.13 -9.28 19.94
C VAL A 137 -3.62 -8.53 21.17
N LYS A 138 -2.36 -8.09 21.13
CA LYS A 138 -1.63 -7.41 22.22
C LYS A 138 -1.43 -8.34 23.44
N LYS A 139 -0.18 -8.73 23.68
CA LYS A 139 0.18 -9.65 24.80
C LYS A 139 -0.40 -9.12 26.11
N LYS A 140 -1.26 -9.92 26.77
CA LYS A 140 -1.54 -9.77 28.20
C LYS A 140 -0.20 -9.69 28.94
N GLN A 141 -0.05 -8.62 29.72
CA GLN A 141 0.92 -8.32 30.76
C GLN A 141 1.74 -9.50 31.34
N PHE A 142 2.53 -10.20 30.52
CA PHE A 142 3.30 -11.37 30.95
C PHE A 142 4.37 -11.00 31.99
N ARG A 143 4.92 -9.78 31.88
CA ARG A 143 5.83 -9.22 32.90
C ARG A 143 5.13 -9.01 34.24
N GLU A 144 3.92 -8.45 34.23
CA GLU A 144 3.11 -8.20 35.44
C GLU A 144 2.64 -9.52 36.07
N TRP A 145 2.23 -10.49 35.25
CA TRP A 145 1.90 -11.86 35.69
C TRP A 145 3.12 -12.57 36.30
N SER A 146 4.29 -12.48 35.66
CA SER A 146 5.54 -13.07 36.15
C SER A 146 6.04 -12.40 37.45
N MET A 147 5.91 -11.08 37.58
CA MET A 147 6.24 -10.38 38.83
C MET A 147 5.29 -10.79 39.97
N ASN A 148 3.98 -10.88 39.70
CA ASN A 148 3.00 -11.32 40.70
C ASN A 148 3.16 -12.78 41.13
N GLN A 149 3.70 -13.66 40.29
CA GLN A 149 4.05 -15.05 40.67
C GLN A 149 5.26 -15.07 41.61
N LYS A 150 6.33 -14.36 41.28
CA LYS A 150 7.55 -14.29 42.13
C LYS A 150 7.29 -13.69 43.51
N MET A 151 6.34 -12.77 43.64
CA MET A 151 5.95 -12.21 44.95
C MET A 151 5.13 -13.18 45.81
N LYS A 152 4.42 -14.14 45.21
CA LYS A 152 3.68 -15.19 45.94
C LYS A 152 4.60 -16.29 46.48
N ASP A 153 5.71 -16.55 45.78
CA ASP A 153 6.69 -17.58 46.18
C ASP A 153 7.73 -17.04 47.19
N GLY A 154 7.73 -15.73 47.47
CA GLY A 154 8.68 -15.05 48.36
C GLY A 154 8.16 -14.71 49.77
N SER A 155 6.95 -15.16 50.12
CA SER A 155 6.40 -15.07 51.48
C SER A 155 6.55 -16.42 52.19
N GLY A 156 7.77 -16.69 52.63
CA GLY A 156 8.15 -17.72 53.59
C GLY A 156 9.09 -17.11 54.62
#